data_AF-A0A2V8GXN8-F1
#
_entry.id   AF-A0A2V8GXN8-F1
#
_cell.length_a   1.000
_cell.length_b   1.000
_cell.length_c   1.000
_cell.angle_alpha   90.00
_cell.angle_beta   90.00
_cell.angle_gamma   90.00
#
_symmetry.space_group_name_H-M   'P 1'
#
loop_
_entity.id
_entity.type
_entity.pdbx_description
1 polymer ?
#
loop_
_entity_poly.entity_id
_entity_poly.type
_entity_poly.pdbx_seq_one_letter_code
_entity_poly.pdbx_strand_id
1 'polypeptide(L)'
;MSVLAGAYSRKIPVTVHVALGTDIIHAHPQASGQNLGKVSYHDFRLFCSMAGELDGGGVFLNIGSAVILPEVFLKAVSVVRNLGNRLEEFTTANLDFIQHYRPTQNVLKRPTQNSGQAIALTGHHEIMVPLLAAALKASLEASDDRPRGSRLKRSSNQ
;
A
#
# COMPACT_ATOMS: atom_id res chain seq x y z
N MET A 1 -0.02 11.34 -20.17
CA MET A 1 -0.81 11.99 -19.09
C MET A 1 -0.06 11.76 -17.77
N SER A 2 -0.02 12.75 -16.87
CA SER A 2 0.65 12.62 -15.56
C SER A 2 -0.14 11.70 -14.60
N VAL A 3 0.55 10.90 -13.78
CA VAL A 3 -0.05 10.04 -12.74
C VAL A 3 -0.86 10.87 -11.75
N LEU A 4 -0.30 11.98 -11.27
CA LEU A 4 -0.96 12.86 -10.31
C LEU A 4 -2.21 13.53 -10.91
N ALA A 5 -2.13 13.95 -12.18
CA ALA A 5 -3.28 14.51 -12.89
C ALA A 5 -4.40 13.47 -13.06
N GLY A 6 -4.04 12.21 -13.32
CA GLY A 6 -4.99 11.11 -13.40
C GLY A 6 -5.64 10.75 -12.06
N ALA A 7 -4.86 10.78 -10.97
CA ALA A 7 -5.40 10.58 -9.63
C ALA A 7 -6.39 11.69 -9.26
N TYR A 8 -6.01 12.95 -9.53
CA TYR A 8 -6.86 14.11 -9.28
C TYR A 8 -8.20 14.04 -10.04
N SER A 9 -8.17 13.74 -11.35
CA SER A 9 -9.39 13.66 -12.16
C SER A 9 -10.32 12.53 -11.73
N ARG A 10 -9.77 11.47 -11.12
CA ARG A 10 -10.50 10.32 -10.59
C ARG A 10 -10.83 10.42 -9.10
N LYS A 11 -10.46 11.54 -8.44
CA LYS A 11 -10.63 11.75 -7.00
C LYS A 11 -9.97 10.65 -6.14
N ILE A 12 -8.85 10.10 -6.61
CA ILE A 12 -8.04 9.14 -5.86
C ILE A 12 -7.07 9.94 -4.97
N PRO A 13 -7.09 9.74 -3.64
CA PRO A 13 -6.17 10.44 -2.75
C PRO A 13 -4.72 10.13 -3.07
N VAL A 14 -3.86 11.14 -2.94
CA VAL A 14 -2.40 11.00 -3.04
C VAL A 14 -1.78 11.68 -1.83
N THR A 15 -0.83 10.99 -1.19
CA THR A 15 -0.08 11.51 -0.04
C THR A 15 1.41 11.57 -0.36
N VAL A 16 2.10 12.58 0.15
CA VAL A 16 3.55 12.76 0.02
C VAL A 16 4.18 12.83 1.41
N HIS A 17 5.06 11.87 1.70
CA HIS A 17 5.73 11.77 2.99
C HIS A 17 7.19 12.22 2.86
N VAL A 18 7.42 13.48 3.20
CA VAL A 18 8.75 14.11 3.08
C VAL A 18 9.69 13.57 4.16
N ALA A 19 10.90 13.21 3.74
CA ALA A 19 12.03 12.95 4.63
C ALA A 19 13.11 14.02 4.38
N LEU A 20 13.45 14.77 5.42
CA LEU A 20 14.46 15.82 5.29
C LEU A 20 15.81 15.21 4.91
N GLY A 21 16.49 15.85 3.95
CA GLY A 21 17.75 15.38 3.38
C GLY A 21 17.65 14.38 2.22
N THR A 22 16.45 13.93 1.84
CA THR A 22 16.29 13.03 0.67
C THR A 22 16.10 13.75 -0.66
N ASP A 23 15.80 15.04 -0.61
CA ASP A 23 15.59 15.91 -1.78
C ASP A 23 16.47 17.17 -1.64
N ILE A 24 17.03 17.62 -2.76
CA ILE A 24 17.86 18.82 -2.83
C ILE A 24 17.09 20.09 -2.48
N ILE A 25 15.76 20.10 -2.71
CA ILE A 25 14.94 21.27 -2.45
C ILE A 25 14.93 21.66 -0.96
N HIS A 26 15.22 20.71 -0.06
CA HIS A 26 15.32 20.99 1.37
C HIS A 26 16.47 21.94 1.73
N ALA A 27 17.49 22.05 0.87
CA ALA A 27 18.61 22.98 1.05
C ALA A 27 18.35 24.36 0.45
N HIS A 28 17.23 24.55 -0.26
CA HIS A 28 16.90 25.83 -0.87
C HIS A 28 16.57 26.88 0.20
N PRO A 29 17.02 28.15 0.08
CA PRO A 29 16.75 29.18 1.10
C PRO A 29 15.27 29.45 1.37
N GLN A 30 14.39 29.13 0.42
CA GLN A 30 12.94 29.28 0.55
C GLN A 30 12.25 28.02 1.11
N ALA A 31 12.99 26.95 1.39
CA ALA A 31 12.43 25.76 2.00
C ALA A 31 11.95 26.08 3.41
N SER A 32 10.66 25.85 3.67
CA SER A 32 10.05 26.08 4.98
C SER A 32 9.82 24.76 5.70
N GLY A 33 10.60 24.50 6.75
CA GLY A 33 10.43 23.33 7.61
C GLY A 33 9.03 23.25 8.24
N GLN A 34 8.44 24.41 8.56
CA GLN A 34 7.06 24.48 9.05
C GLN A 34 6.06 23.95 8.01
N ASN A 35 6.20 24.39 6.76
CA ASN A 35 5.30 23.94 5.69
C ASN A 35 5.50 22.46 5.39
N LEU A 36 6.76 22.01 5.23
CA LEU A 36 7.09 20.60 4.97
C LEU A 36 6.54 19.67 6.04
N GLY A 37 6.77 20.01 7.33
CA GLY A 37 6.24 19.24 8.45
C GLY A 37 4.72 19.24 8.49
N LYS A 38 4.09 20.41 8.31
CA LYS A 38 2.63 20.55 8.34
C LYS A 38 1.95 19.72 7.25
N VAL A 39 2.43 19.78 6.01
CA VAL A 39 1.82 19.05 4.89
C VAL A 39 2.12 17.54 4.97
N SER A 40 3.34 17.15 5.33
CA SER A 40 3.70 15.73 5.49
C SER A 40 2.89 15.08 6.63
N TYR A 41 2.64 15.82 7.72
CA TYR A 41 1.81 15.34 8.83
C TYR A 41 0.31 15.27 8.47
N HIS A 42 -0.19 16.25 7.71
CA HIS A 42 -1.54 16.18 7.15
C HIS A 42 -1.73 14.92 6.30
N ASP A 43 -0.79 14.67 5.39
CA ASP A 43 -0.78 13.52 4.51
C ASP A 43 -0.62 12.20 5.28
N PHE A 44 0.16 12.19 6.37
CA PHE A 44 0.23 11.04 7.27
C PHE A 44 -1.14 10.71 7.89
N ARG A 45 -1.91 11.71 8.33
CA ARG A 45 -3.25 11.48 8.89
C ARG A 45 -4.22 10.96 7.84
N LEU A 46 -4.16 11.48 6.61
CA LEU A 46 -4.94 10.96 5.48
C LEU A 46 -4.53 9.52 5.14
N PHE A 47 -3.23 9.22 5.18
CA PHE A 47 -2.74 7.87 4.97
C PHE A 47 -3.21 6.91 6.08
N CYS A 48 -3.29 7.35 7.33
CA CYS A 48 -3.88 6.56 8.41
C CYS A 48 -5.36 6.23 8.16
N SER A 49 -6.16 7.16 7.62
CA SER A 49 -7.56 6.84 7.30
C SER A 49 -7.66 5.80 6.18
N MET A 50 -6.85 5.94 5.13
CA MET A 50 -6.78 4.94 4.05
C MET A 50 -6.29 3.57 4.55
N ALA A 51 -5.30 3.54 5.45
CA ALA A 51 -4.82 2.30 6.04
C ALA A 51 -5.89 1.59 6.88
N GLY A 52 -6.84 2.34 7.46
CA GLY A 52 -8.00 1.78 8.16
C GLY A 52 -8.95 1.00 7.25
N GLU A 53 -8.96 1.30 5.96
CA GLU A 53 -9.79 0.62 4.96
C GLU A 53 -9.20 -0.72 4.49
N LEU A 54 -8.03 -1.12 5.02
CA LEU A 54 -7.42 -2.39 4.64
C LEU A 54 -8.10 -3.60 5.30
N ASP A 55 -8.84 -3.42 6.41
CA ASP A 55 -9.47 -4.53 7.14
C ASP A 55 -10.40 -5.36 6.24
N GLY A 56 -10.32 -6.69 6.36
CA GLY A 56 -11.25 -7.59 5.67
C GLY A 56 -10.99 -7.79 4.18
N GLY A 57 -9.75 -7.65 3.73
CA GLY A 57 -9.32 -8.05 2.39
C GLY A 57 -8.61 -6.97 1.57
N GLY A 58 -8.28 -5.83 2.16
CA GLY A 58 -7.54 -4.76 1.49
C GLY A 58 -6.11 -5.17 1.12
N VAL A 59 -5.50 -4.37 0.24
CA VAL A 59 -4.16 -4.65 -0.29
C VAL A 59 -3.26 -3.42 -0.15
N PHE A 60 -2.08 -3.61 0.45
CA PHE A 60 -1.02 -2.62 0.48
C PHE A 60 0.18 -3.09 -0.34
N LEU A 61 0.63 -2.25 -1.28
CA LEU A 61 1.80 -2.51 -2.12
C LEU A 61 2.92 -1.53 -1.78
N ASN A 62 4.05 -2.03 -1.28
CA ASN A 62 5.28 -1.27 -1.17
C ASN A 62 6.12 -1.47 -2.43
N ILE A 63 6.26 -0.44 -3.25
CA ILE A 63 6.98 -0.49 -4.52
C ILE A 63 8.23 0.38 -4.42
N GLY A 64 9.41 -0.25 -4.31
CA GLY A 64 10.73 0.39 -4.39
C GLY A 64 11.11 1.30 -3.22
N SER A 65 10.34 1.34 -2.14
CA SER A 65 10.70 2.11 -0.94
C SER A 65 11.37 1.23 0.09
N ALA A 66 12.68 1.46 0.32
CA ALA A 66 13.45 0.72 1.31
C ALA A 66 13.27 1.25 2.75
N VAL A 67 12.83 2.51 2.92
CA VAL A 67 12.78 3.16 4.24
C VAL A 67 11.47 3.92 4.48
N ILE A 68 11.17 4.95 3.68
CA ILE A 68 10.12 5.92 4.02
C ILE A 68 8.74 5.27 4.12
N LEU A 69 8.27 4.59 3.07
CA LEU A 69 6.95 3.95 3.11
C LEU A 69 6.88 2.78 4.12
N PRO A 70 7.89 1.89 4.25
CA PRO A 70 7.88 0.89 5.31
C PRO A 70 7.72 1.48 6.70
N GLU A 71 8.41 2.59 7.01
CA GLU A 71 8.26 3.25 8.30
C GLU A 71 6.87 3.89 8.43
N VAL A 72 6.44 4.71 7.47
CA VAL A 72 5.12 5.37 7.46
C VAL A 72 3.99 4.36 7.62
N PHE A 73 4.02 3.27 6.84
CA PHE A 73 2.99 2.23 6.86
C PHE A 73 2.87 1.56 8.22
N LEU A 74 3.99 1.15 8.82
CA LEU A 74 3.97 0.53 10.13
C LEU A 74 3.36 1.46 11.19
N LYS A 75 3.62 2.77 11.12
CA LYS A 75 3.07 3.74 12.09
C LYS A 75 1.59 3.97 11.84
N ALA A 76 1.16 4.01 10.58
CA ALA A 76 -0.25 4.10 10.23
C ALA A 76 -1.04 2.89 10.76
N VAL A 77 -0.54 1.68 10.54
CA VAL A 77 -1.11 0.43 11.09
C VAL A 77 -1.18 0.49 12.62
N SER A 78 -0.11 0.93 13.28
CA SER A 78 -0.12 1.11 14.74
C SER A 78 -1.16 2.13 15.21
N VAL A 79 -1.28 3.28 14.53
CA VAL A 79 -2.28 4.30 14.86
C VAL A 79 -3.69 3.75 14.72
N VAL A 80 -4.00 3.09 13.60
CA VAL A 80 -5.33 2.53 13.33
C VAL A 80 -5.74 1.52 14.41
N ARG A 81 -4.83 0.59 14.76
CA ARG A 81 -5.06 -0.42 15.80
C ARG A 81 -5.18 0.19 17.19
N ASN A 82 -4.35 1.18 17.52
CA ASN A 82 -4.38 1.84 18.83
C ASN A 82 -5.66 2.68 19.03
N LEU A 83 -6.32 3.09 17.95
CA LEU A 83 -7.63 3.73 18.01
C LEU A 83 -8.79 2.73 18.17
N GLY A 84 -8.50 1.43 18.33
CA GLY A 84 -9.49 0.38 18.58
C GLY A 84 -10.11 -0.23 17.33
N ASN A 85 -9.63 0.13 16.13
CA ASN A 85 -10.12 -0.48 14.90
C ASN A 85 -9.56 -1.89 14.73
N ARG A 86 -10.40 -2.80 14.26
CA ARG A 86 -9.95 -4.09 13.72
C ARG A 86 -9.20 -3.82 12.42
N LEU A 87 -8.01 -4.39 12.30
CA LEU A 87 -7.15 -4.26 11.13
C LEU A 87 -6.42 -5.59 10.89
N GLU A 88 -7.16 -6.51 10.29
CA GLU A 88 -6.84 -7.92 10.06
C GLU A 88 -7.22 -8.33 8.63
N GLU A 89 -6.79 -9.52 8.23
CA GLU A 89 -7.14 -10.20 6.97
C GLU A 89 -6.85 -9.36 5.71
N PHE A 90 -5.70 -8.67 5.70
CA PHE A 90 -5.26 -7.86 4.55
C PHE A 90 -3.95 -8.40 3.96
N THR A 91 -3.73 -8.09 2.69
CA THR A 91 -2.55 -8.53 1.95
C THR A 91 -1.53 -7.40 1.86
N THR A 92 -0.28 -7.72 2.12
CA THR A 92 0.86 -6.83 1.87
C THR A 92 1.77 -7.44 0.81
N ALA A 93 2.32 -6.59 -0.06
CA ALA A 93 3.38 -7.02 -0.97
C ALA A 93 4.54 -6.03 -0.96
N ASN A 94 5.77 -6.54 -0.95
CA ASN A 94 6.99 -5.78 -1.15
C ASN A 94 7.57 -6.11 -2.52
N LEU A 95 7.68 -5.10 -3.38
CA LEU A 95 8.25 -5.19 -4.71
C LEU A 95 9.55 -4.39 -4.74
N ASP A 96 10.69 -5.07 -4.84
CA ASP A 96 12.01 -4.43 -4.88
C ASP A 96 13.03 -5.27 -5.65
N PHE A 97 14.10 -4.67 -6.15
CA PHE A 97 15.23 -5.42 -6.75
C PHE A 97 16.00 -6.19 -5.67
N ILE A 98 16.05 -5.64 -4.45
CA ILE A 98 16.77 -6.19 -3.31
C ILE A 98 15.85 -6.24 -2.09
N GLN A 99 15.80 -7.38 -1.41
CA GLN A 99 15.02 -7.50 -0.17
C GLN A 99 15.77 -6.87 0.99
N HIS A 100 15.26 -5.74 1.47
CA HIS A 100 15.81 -5.02 2.61
C HIS A 100 15.15 -5.46 3.93
N TYR A 101 15.89 -5.31 5.04
CA TYR A 101 15.38 -5.61 6.38
C TYR A 101 14.10 -4.84 6.73
N ARG A 102 14.06 -3.53 6.46
CA ARG A 102 12.92 -2.67 6.85
C ARG A 102 11.62 -3.05 6.13
N PRO A 103 11.55 -3.19 4.79
CA PRO A 103 10.34 -3.71 4.13
C PRO A 103 9.96 -5.11 4.63
N THR A 104 10.94 -5.98 4.84
CA THR A 104 10.69 -7.34 5.35
C THR A 104 10.00 -7.29 6.72
N GLN A 105 10.48 -6.46 7.64
CA GLN A 105 9.90 -6.38 8.98
C GLN A 105 8.63 -5.55 9.03
N ASN A 106 8.65 -4.37 8.42
CA ASN A 106 7.64 -3.34 8.61
C ASN A 106 6.50 -3.39 7.60
N VAL A 107 6.67 -4.09 6.48
CA VAL A 107 5.60 -4.34 5.50
C VAL A 107 5.14 -5.79 5.59
N LEU A 108 6.07 -6.75 5.53
CA LEU A 108 5.70 -8.16 5.36
C LEU A 108 5.46 -8.94 6.64
N LYS A 109 6.12 -8.61 7.77
CA LYS A 109 6.02 -9.41 9.00
C LYS A 109 5.12 -8.78 10.04
N ARG A 110 5.50 -7.63 10.60
CA ARG A 110 4.79 -7.01 11.73
C ARG A 110 3.33 -6.65 11.43
N PRO A 111 2.97 -6.14 10.24
CA PRO A 111 1.58 -5.79 9.94
C PRO A 111 0.67 -7.02 9.86
N THR A 112 1.15 -8.13 9.30
CA THR A 112 0.37 -9.34 8.99
C THR A 112 0.62 -10.50 9.96
N GLN A 113 1.38 -10.28 11.04
CA GLN A 113 1.83 -11.32 11.96
C GLN A 113 0.70 -12.17 12.55
N ASN A 114 -0.47 -11.57 12.78
CA ASN A 114 -1.62 -12.25 13.39
C ASN A 114 -2.61 -12.77 12.35
N SER A 115 -2.64 -12.18 11.15
CA SER A 115 -3.69 -12.39 10.15
C SER A 115 -3.31 -11.68 8.85
N GLY A 116 -3.75 -12.23 7.70
CA GLY A 116 -3.46 -11.69 6.36
C GLY A 116 -2.34 -12.43 5.63
N GLN A 117 -1.94 -11.88 4.48
CA GLN A 117 -0.92 -12.47 3.61
C GLN A 117 0.22 -11.49 3.34
N ALA A 118 1.43 -12.02 3.17
CA ALA A 118 2.62 -11.24 2.89
C ALA A 118 3.39 -11.83 1.71
N ILE A 119 3.63 -11.02 0.69
CA ILE A 119 4.25 -11.44 -0.57
C ILE A 119 5.53 -10.63 -0.80
N ALA A 120 6.66 -11.31 -0.97
CA ALA A 120 7.90 -10.68 -1.41
C ALA A 120 8.12 -10.98 -2.89
N LEU A 121 8.15 -9.94 -3.73
CA LEU A 121 8.51 -10.05 -5.14
C LEU A 121 9.85 -9.35 -5.35
N THR A 122 10.83 -10.11 -5.83
CA THR A 122 12.18 -9.62 -6.11
C THR A 122 12.40 -9.55 -7.61
N GLY A 123 12.73 -8.38 -8.12
CA GLY A 123 12.96 -8.19 -9.56
C GLY A 123 12.99 -6.74 -9.97
N HIS A 124 13.09 -6.51 -11.28
CA HIS A 124 13.14 -5.15 -11.82
C HIS A 124 11.74 -4.53 -11.89
N HIS A 125 11.56 -3.31 -11.36
CA HIS A 125 10.23 -2.67 -11.33
C HIS A 125 9.68 -2.42 -12.74
N GLU A 126 10.55 -2.14 -13.72
CA GLU A 126 10.15 -2.00 -15.12
C GLU A 126 9.49 -3.26 -15.71
N ILE A 127 9.76 -4.44 -15.12
CA ILE A 127 9.17 -5.71 -15.52
C ILE A 127 8.00 -6.06 -14.58
N MET A 128 8.22 -6.00 -13.27
CA MET A 128 7.25 -6.45 -12.27
C MET A 128 5.96 -5.62 -12.29
N VAL A 129 6.07 -4.28 -12.40
CA VAL A 129 4.88 -3.41 -12.33
C VAL A 129 3.98 -3.60 -13.56
N PRO A 130 4.48 -3.59 -14.81
CA PRO A 130 3.64 -3.90 -15.97
C PRO A 130 3.07 -5.32 -15.95
N LEU A 131 3.85 -6.32 -15.53
CA LEU A 131 3.35 -7.70 -15.44
C LEU A 131 2.25 -7.85 -14.39
N LEU A 132 2.40 -7.23 -13.22
CA LEU A 132 1.35 -7.23 -12.20
C LEU A 132 0.08 -6.56 -12.74
N ALA A 133 0.21 -5.41 -13.39
CA ALA A 133 -0.94 -4.73 -13.99
C ALA A 133 -1.62 -5.58 -15.08
N ALA A 134 -0.85 -6.23 -15.96
CA ALA A 134 -1.37 -7.11 -17.00
C ALA A 134 -2.06 -8.35 -16.41
N ALA A 135 -1.46 -8.98 -15.40
CA ALA A 135 -2.02 -10.15 -14.73
C ALA A 135 -3.34 -9.82 -14.02
N LEU A 136 -3.41 -8.66 -13.34
CA LEU A 136 -4.64 -8.19 -12.70
C LEU A 136 -5.74 -7.92 -13.75
N LYS A 137 -5.40 -7.26 -14.86
CA LYS A 137 -6.35 -7.01 -15.95
C LYS A 137 -6.89 -8.32 -16.54
N ALA A 138 -6.01 -9.27 -16.87
CA ALA A 138 -6.40 -10.56 -17.42
C ALA A 138 -7.25 -11.38 -16.42
N SER A 139 -6.93 -11.31 -15.13
CA SER A 139 -7.70 -12.01 -14.08
C SER A 139 -9.12 -11.46 -13.91
N LEU A 140 -9.28 -10.14 -14.07
CA LEU A 140 -10.59 -9.48 -14.05
C LEU A 140 -11.43 -9.89 -15.27
N GLU A 141 -10.84 -9.85 -16.47
CA GLU A 141 -11.50 -10.28 -17.72
C GLU A 141 -11.95 -11.76 -17.63
N ALA A 142 -11.08 -12.66 -17.17
CA ALA A 142 -11.42 -14.07 -16.99
C ALA A 142 -12.47 -14.33 -15.89
N SER A 143 -12.65 -13.39 -14.96
CA SER A 143 -13.66 -13.49 -13.91
C SER A 143 -15.03 -13.01 -14.37
N ASP A 144 -15.09 -12.06 -15.31
CA ASP A 144 -16.33 -11.61 -15.95
C ASP A 144 -16.90 -12.66 -16.93
N ASP A 145 -16.04 -13.46 -17.57
CA ASP A 145 -16.45 -14.53 -18.49
C ASP A 145 -16.98 -15.80 -17.79
N ARG A 146 -16.92 -15.89 -16.44
CA ARG A 146 -17.50 -17.02 -15.71
C ARG A 146 -19.03 -16.85 -15.59
N PRO A 147 -19.86 -17.80 -16.07
CA PRO A 147 -21.30 -17.70 -15.92
C PRO A 147 -21.69 -17.59 -14.44
N ARG A 148 -22.42 -16.53 -14.08
CA ARG A 148 -22.95 -16.26 -12.73
C ARG A 148 -23.99 -17.32 -12.33
N GLY A 149 -23.57 -18.55 -12.06
CA GLY A 149 -24.53 -19.65 -11.89
C GLY A 149 -23.94 -21.00 -11.56
N SER A 150 -23.08 -21.10 -10.55
CA SER A 150 -22.87 -22.39 -9.86
C SER A 150 -22.35 -22.17 -8.43
N ARG A 151 -23.21 -21.56 -7.59
CA ARG A 151 -23.11 -21.78 -6.15
C ARG A 151 -23.42 -23.27 -5.94
N LEU A 152 -22.39 -24.12 -5.91
CA LEU A 152 -22.49 -25.50 -5.47
C LEU A 152 -23.23 -25.49 -4.13
N LYS A 153 -24.48 -26.00 -4.15
CA LYS A 153 -25.20 -26.37 -2.94
C LYS A 153 -24.30 -27.36 -2.21
N ARG A 154 -23.68 -26.95 -1.11
CA ARG A 154 -23.15 -27.89 -0.12
C ARG A 154 -24.35 -28.73 0.31
N SER A 155 -24.39 -29.97 -0.13
CA SER A 155 -25.39 -30.93 0.30
C SER A 155 -25.22 -31.14 1.80
N SER A 156 -26.21 -30.71 2.55
CA SER A 156 -26.47 -31.16 3.91
C SER A 156 -26.68 -32.67 3.87
N ASN A 157 -25.74 -33.45 4.39
CA ASN A 157 -26.02 -34.79 4.88
C ASN A 157 -25.78 -34.75 6.40
N GLN A 158 -26.87 -34.55 7.14
CA GLN A 158 -27.11 -35.22 8.42
C GLN A 158 -28.15 -36.31 8.14
#